data_AF-A0A7X2P4I1-F1
#
_entry.id   AF-A0A7X2P4I1-F1
#
_cell.length_a   1.000
_cell.length_b   1.000
_cell.length_c   1.000
_cell.angle_alpha   90.00
_cell.angle_beta   90.00
_cell.angle_gamma   90.00
#
_symmetry.space_group_name_H-M   'P 1'
#
loop_
_entity.id
_entity.type
_entity.pdbx_description
1 polymer ?
#
loop_
_entity_poly.entity_id
_entity_poly.type
_entity_poly.pdbx_seq_one_letter_code
_entity_poly.pdbx_strand_id
1 'polypeptide(L)'
;MIKENNYIQLPPLRRDTDLKVVMALWEYVKMPEESRQKVLAFLDESEKYNPSGELPPLDYLQSLPVEDINDFDKVMGKIINDIIVEACDLACWVYVCKFIEGLSLEQIVEQNRSAEQFIAALFSMFDKYIDIPDNDSNNIRPS
;
A
#
# COMPACT_ATOMS: atom_id res chain seq x y z
N MET A 1 -18.83 -15.74 45.34
CA MET A 1 -17.88 -15.74 44.20
C MET A 1 -18.04 -14.45 43.43
N ILE A 2 -17.07 -13.53 43.56
CA ILE A 2 -17.06 -12.28 42.79
C ILE A 2 -16.44 -12.63 41.43
N LYS A 3 -17.20 -12.52 40.34
CA LYS A 3 -16.62 -12.63 38.99
C LYS A 3 -15.73 -11.42 38.77
N GLU A 4 -14.41 -11.62 38.78
CA GLU A 4 -13.47 -10.57 38.39
C GLU A 4 -13.77 -10.17 36.94
N ASN A 5 -14.31 -8.97 36.77
CA ASN A 5 -14.79 -8.49 35.47
C ASN A 5 -13.57 -8.03 34.65
N ASN A 6 -12.98 -8.97 33.92
CA ASN A 6 -11.73 -8.83 33.16
C ASN A 6 -11.89 -8.07 31.82
N TYR A 7 -12.78 -7.07 31.77
CA TYR A 7 -13.08 -6.31 30.56
C TYR A 7 -12.72 -4.83 30.73
N ILE A 8 -12.09 -4.23 29.72
CA ILE A 8 -11.56 -2.85 29.79
C ILE A 8 -12.53 -1.80 29.23
N GLN A 9 -13.40 -2.17 28.27
CA GLN A 9 -14.31 -1.23 27.59
C GLN A 9 -15.54 -1.94 27.01
N LEU A 10 -16.55 -1.17 26.60
CA LEU A 10 -17.67 -1.67 25.80
C LEU A 10 -17.38 -1.43 24.30
N PRO A 11 -17.56 -2.44 23.41
CA PRO A 11 -17.93 -3.82 23.73
C PRO A 11 -16.83 -4.56 24.50
N PRO A 12 -17.22 -5.52 25.37
CA PRO A 12 -16.33 -6.16 26.34
C PRO A 12 -15.17 -6.92 25.67
N LEU A 13 -14.00 -6.28 25.60
CA LEU A 13 -12.74 -6.90 25.19
C LEU A 13 -12.01 -7.45 26.42
N ARG A 14 -11.47 -8.66 26.31
CA ARG A 14 -10.70 -9.29 27.40
C ARG A 14 -9.41 -8.49 27.64
N ARG A 15 -8.97 -8.41 28.89
CA ARG A 15 -7.72 -7.71 29.28
C ARG A 15 -6.46 -8.26 28.60
N ASP A 16 -6.46 -9.53 28.22
CA ASP A 16 -5.36 -10.24 27.57
C ASP A 16 -5.44 -10.21 26.03
N THR A 17 -6.35 -9.43 25.45
CA THR A 17 -6.45 -9.28 23.99
C THR A 17 -5.14 -8.69 23.44
N ASP A 18 -4.58 -9.34 22.41
CA ASP A 18 -3.36 -8.87 21.74
C ASP A 18 -3.54 -7.42 21.27
N LEU A 19 -2.54 -6.59 21.57
CA LEU A 19 -2.54 -5.17 21.19
C LEU A 19 -2.75 -4.97 19.68
N LYS A 20 -2.23 -5.86 18.84
CA LYS A 20 -2.42 -5.82 17.38
C LYS A 20 -3.89 -5.97 17.00
N VAL A 21 -4.62 -6.85 17.68
CA VAL A 21 -6.06 -7.05 17.45
C VAL A 21 -6.84 -5.80 17.89
N VAL A 22 -6.47 -5.21 19.03
CA VAL A 22 -7.10 -3.97 19.51
C VAL A 22 -6.86 -2.81 18.54
N MET A 23 -5.62 -2.67 18.04
CA MET A 23 -5.27 -1.66 17.05
C MET A 23 -6.02 -1.86 15.73
N ALA A 24 -6.12 -3.10 15.24
CA ALA A 24 -6.88 -3.42 14.02
C ALA A 24 -8.37 -3.08 14.18
N LEU A 25 -8.96 -3.40 15.33
CA LEU A 25 -10.36 -3.06 15.62
C LEU A 25 -10.57 -1.54 15.67
N TRP A 26 -9.62 -0.80 16.26
CA TRP A 26 -9.67 0.65 16.31
C TRP A 26 -9.57 1.29 14.92
N GLU A 27 -8.67 0.78 14.09
CA GLU A 27 -8.51 1.27 12.72
C GLU A 27 -9.75 0.98 11.87
N TYR A 28 -10.33 -0.21 12.02
CA TYR A 28 -11.59 -0.57 11.38
C TYR A 28 -12.74 0.37 11.79
N VAL A 29 -12.87 0.72 13.07
CA VAL A 29 -13.96 1.61 13.55
C VAL A 29 -13.87 3.01 12.94
N LYS A 30 -12.65 3.52 12.69
CA LYS A 30 -12.42 4.82 12.06
C LYS A 30 -12.78 4.86 10.57
N MET A 31 -12.89 3.71 9.91
CA MET A 31 -13.16 3.66 8.47
C MET A 31 -14.59 4.14 8.16
N PRO A 32 -14.81 4.76 6.98
CA PRO A 32 -16.15 5.03 6.46
C PRO A 32 -16.99 3.75 6.35
N GLU A 33 -18.31 3.88 6.45
CA GLU A 33 -19.21 2.73 6.49
C GLU A 33 -19.10 1.83 5.24
N GLU A 34 -18.95 2.43 4.06
CA GLU A 34 -18.74 1.68 2.81
C GLU A 34 -17.47 0.82 2.86
N SER A 35 -16.37 1.37 3.39
CA SER A 35 -15.12 0.64 3.57
C SER A 35 -15.25 -0.48 4.60
N ARG A 36 -15.96 -0.22 5.71
CA ARG A 36 -16.24 -1.23 6.74
C ARG A 36 -17.06 -2.41 6.21
N GLN A 37 -18.04 -2.15 5.34
CA GLN A 37 -18.84 -3.19 4.70
C GLN A 37 -18.00 -4.06 3.76
N LYS A 38 -17.08 -3.46 2.99
CA LYS A 38 -16.15 -4.21 2.13
C LYS A 38 -15.23 -5.11 2.94
N VAL A 39 -14.70 -4.62 4.05
CA VAL A 39 -13.84 -5.41 4.94
C VAL A 39 -14.62 -6.57 5.58
N LEU A 40 -15.87 -6.35 6.01
CA LEU A 40 -16.71 -7.44 6.52
C LEU A 40 -17.02 -8.49 5.45
N ALA A 41 -17.41 -8.06 4.25
CA ALA A 41 -17.67 -8.98 3.15
C ALA A 41 -16.45 -9.85 2.81
N PHE A 42 -15.26 -9.24 2.81
CA PHE A 42 -14.01 -9.97 2.62
C PHE A 42 -13.74 -10.97 3.76
N LEU A 43 -13.97 -10.58 5.02
CA LEU A 43 -13.79 -11.48 6.16
C LEU A 43 -14.77 -12.67 6.10
N ASP A 44 -16.04 -12.41 5.81
CA ASP A 44 -17.08 -13.44 5.67
C ASP A 44 -16.75 -14.41 4.52
N GLU A 45 -16.27 -13.89 3.38
CA GLU A 45 -15.78 -14.72 2.28
C GLU A 45 -14.57 -15.55 2.73
N SER A 46 -13.58 -14.93 3.38
CA SER A 46 -12.39 -15.63 3.85
C SER A 46 -12.71 -16.74 4.85
N GLU A 47 -13.66 -16.53 5.76
CA GLU A 47 -14.12 -17.54 6.73
C GLU A 47 -14.87 -18.67 6.02
N LYS A 48 -15.64 -18.37 4.98
CA LYS A 48 -16.34 -19.37 4.16
C LYS A 48 -15.37 -20.26 3.37
N TYR A 49 -14.31 -19.67 2.81
CA TYR A 49 -13.34 -20.38 1.99
C TYR A 49 -12.22 -21.04 2.82
N ASN A 50 -11.85 -20.48 3.97
CA ASN A 50 -10.79 -20.97 4.83
C ASN A 50 -11.09 -20.73 6.32
N PRO A 51 -12.02 -21.50 6.93
CA PRO A 51 -12.46 -21.29 8.31
C PRO A 51 -11.37 -21.53 9.36
N SER A 52 -10.32 -22.29 9.03
CA SER A 52 -9.18 -22.50 9.94
C SER A 52 -8.19 -21.34 9.95
N GLY A 53 -8.23 -20.46 8.95
CA GLY A 53 -7.22 -19.40 8.75
C GLY A 53 -5.80 -19.95 8.49
N GLU A 54 -5.67 -21.26 8.32
CA GLU A 54 -4.39 -21.91 8.01
C GLU A 54 -4.09 -21.70 6.53
N LEU A 55 -2.87 -21.26 6.21
CA LEU A 55 -2.46 -21.18 4.82
C LEU A 55 -2.52 -22.59 4.20
N PRO A 56 -2.95 -22.72 2.92
CA PRO A 56 -2.92 -24.00 2.25
C PRO A 56 -1.50 -24.59 2.30
N PRO A 57 -1.36 -25.91 2.43
CA PRO A 57 -0.06 -26.57 2.38
C PRO A 57 0.70 -26.18 1.11
N LEU A 58 2.03 -26.08 1.19
CA LEU A 58 2.87 -25.71 0.04
C LEU A 58 2.61 -26.61 -1.18
N ASP A 59 2.40 -27.91 -0.94
CA ASP A 59 2.10 -28.92 -1.95
C ASP A 59 0.82 -28.60 -2.74
N TYR A 60 -0.18 -27.99 -2.10
CA TYR A 60 -1.40 -27.52 -2.76
C TYR A 60 -1.13 -26.34 -3.68
N LEU A 61 -0.37 -25.34 -3.21
CA LEU A 61 0.00 -24.17 -4.00
C LEU A 61 0.84 -24.53 -5.24
N GLN A 62 1.71 -25.54 -5.12
CA GLN A 62 2.50 -26.05 -6.24
C GLN A 62 1.68 -26.88 -7.25
N SER A 63 0.48 -27.31 -6.87
CA SER A 63 -0.43 -28.11 -7.70
C SER A 63 -1.54 -27.29 -8.37
N LEU A 64 -1.54 -25.96 -8.20
CA LEU A 64 -2.54 -25.09 -8.81
C LEU A 64 -2.54 -25.20 -10.35
N PRO A 65 -3.72 -25.11 -10.99
CA PRO A 65 -3.81 -25.09 -12.46
C PRO A 65 -2.96 -23.95 -13.03
N VAL A 66 -2.26 -24.24 -14.13
CA VAL A 66 -1.38 -23.25 -14.80
C VAL A 66 -2.20 -22.07 -15.32
N GLU A 67 -3.46 -22.33 -15.69
CA GLU A 67 -4.43 -21.32 -16.13
C GLU A 67 -4.70 -20.29 -15.03
N ASP A 68 -4.93 -20.73 -13.80
CA ASP A 68 -5.20 -19.86 -12.64
C ASP A 68 -3.96 -19.01 -12.29
N ILE A 69 -2.76 -19.60 -12.39
CA ILE A 69 -1.49 -18.90 -12.17
C ILE A 69 -1.28 -17.84 -13.25
N ASN A 70 -1.55 -18.17 -14.51
CA ASN A 70 -1.35 -17.25 -15.64
C ASN A 70 -2.33 -16.07 -15.59
N ASP A 71 -3.58 -16.30 -15.19
CA ASP A 71 -4.55 -15.21 -14.99
C ASP A 71 -4.13 -14.29 -13.83
N PHE A 72 -3.63 -14.86 -12.72
CA PHE A 72 -3.05 -14.08 -11.63
C PHE A 72 -1.85 -13.26 -12.08
N ASP A 73 -0.87 -13.88 -12.74
CA ASP A 73 0.34 -13.22 -13.26
C ASP A 73 -0.01 -12.08 -14.23
N LYS A 74 -1.01 -12.29 -15.09
CA LYS A 74 -1.48 -11.27 -16.02
C LYS A 74 -2.09 -10.07 -15.30
N VAL A 75 -2.94 -10.30 -14.30
CA VAL A 75 -3.57 -9.22 -13.53
C VAL A 75 -2.53 -8.48 -12.69
N MET A 76 -1.65 -9.20 -12.00
CA MET A 76 -0.57 -8.60 -11.22
C MET A 76 0.41 -7.83 -12.09
N GLY A 77 0.78 -8.39 -13.25
CA GLY A 77 1.63 -7.72 -14.23
C GLY A 77 1.02 -6.41 -14.72
N LYS A 78 -0.30 -6.39 -14.96
CA LYS A 78 -1.01 -5.16 -15.28
C LYS A 78 -0.95 -4.14 -14.14
N ILE A 79 -1.24 -4.56 -12.90
CA ILE A 79 -1.21 -3.66 -11.74
C ILE A 79 0.19 -3.05 -11.56
N ILE A 80 1.24 -3.86 -11.65
CA ILE A 80 2.63 -3.39 -11.56
C ILE A 80 2.95 -2.40 -12.68
N ASN A 81 2.53 -2.71 -13.92
CA ASN A 81 2.75 -1.82 -15.04
C ASN A 81 2.03 -0.48 -14.85
N ASP A 82 0.78 -0.49 -14.41
CA ASP A 82 -0.01 0.72 -14.17
C ASP A 82 0.65 1.58 -13.06
N ILE A 83 1.14 0.95 -11.99
CA ILE A 83 1.91 1.65 -10.92
C ILE A 83 3.20 2.28 -11.48
N ILE A 84 3.96 1.55 -12.31
CA ILE A 84 5.19 2.07 -12.91
C ILE A 84 4.90 3.29 -13.79
N VAL A 85 3.88 3.19 -14.65
CA VAL A 85 3.49 4.29 -15.55
C VAL A 85 3.06 5.50 -14.74
N GLU A 86 2.18 5.34 -13.75
CA GLU A 86 1.72 6.45 -12.90
C GLU A 86 2.88 7.09 -12.12
N ALA A 87 3.81 6.29 -11.58
CA ALA A 87 4.97 6.79 -10.88
C ALA A 87 5.93 7.57 -11.81
N CYS A 88 6.16 7.07 -13.02
CA CYS A 88 6.97 7.73 -14.03
C CYS A 88 6.34 9.05 -14.51
N ASP A 89 5.03 9.04 -14.76
CA ASP A 89 4.30 10.25 -15.15
C ASP A 89 4.38 11.33 -14.06
N LEU A 90 4.17 10.94 -12.80
CA LEU A 90 4.33 11.87 -11.68
C LEU A 90 5.76 12.40 -11.56
N ALA A 91 6.77 11.54 -11.72
CA ALA A 91 8.18 11.95 -11.67
C ALA A 91 8.52 12.94 -12.79
N CYS A 92 8.11 12.66 -14.02
CA CYS A 92 8.27 13.54 -15.17
C CYS A 92 7.59 14.89 -14.93
N TRP A 93 6.35 14.89 -14.44
CA TRP A 93 5.63 16.12 -14.15
C TRP A 93 6.32 16.96 -13.07
N VAL A 94 6.72 16.35 -11.94
CA VAL A 94 7.47 17.05 -10.88
C VAL A 94 8.79 17.61 -11.40
N TYR A 95 9.48 16.87 -12.27
CA TYR A 95 10.71 17.35 -12.92
C TYR A 95 10.46 18.59 -13.77
N VAL A 96 9.44 18.58 -14.63
CA VAL A 96 9.07 19.73 -15.46
C VAL A 96 8.74 20.94 -14.60
N CYS A 97 7.87 20.77 -13.60
CA CYS A 97 7.47 21.85 -12.71
C CYS A 97 8.67 22.46 -11.96
N LYS A 98 9.61 21.62 -11.49
CA LYS A 98 10.78 22.09 -10.74
C LYS A 98 11.83 22.76 -11.62
N PHE A 99 12.28 22.10 -12.70
CA PHE A 99 13.46 22.53 -13.47
C PHE A 99 13.14 23.36 -14.70
N ILE A 100 11.99 23.14 -15.32
CA ILE A 100 11.60 23.87 -16.54
C ILE A 100 10.77 25.10 -16.15
N GLU A 101 9.77 24.91 -15.29
CA GLU A 101 8.87 25.99 -14.87
C GLU A 101 9.39 26.77 -13.65
N GLY A 102 10.34 26.21 -12.90
CA GLY A 102 10.95 26.87 -11.74
C GLY A 102 10.02 27.02 -10.54
N LEU A 103 9.02 26.14 -10.42
CA LEU A 103 8.04 26.19 -9.34
C LEU A 103 8.63 25.71 -8.01
N SER A 104 8.21 26.36 -6.92
CA SER A 104 8.48 25.92 -5.54
C SER A 104 7.68 24.68 -5.17
N LEU A 105 8.15 23.93 -4.16
CA LEU A 105 7.46 22.71 -3.70
C LEU A 105 6.00 22.99 -3.32
N GLU A 106 5.74 24.10 -2.64
CA GLU A 106 4.41 24.50 -2.20
C GLU A 106 3.46 24.73 -3.38
N GLN A 107 3.96 25.31 -4.48
CA GLN A 107 3.18 25.55 -5.70
C GLN A 107 2.84 24.24 -6.43
N ILE A 108 3.76 23.26 -6.41
CA ILE A 108 3.55 21.95 -7.04
C ILE A 108 2.54 21.13 -6.22
N VAL A 109 2.69 21.12 -4.88
CA VAL A 109 1.75 20.43 -3.98
C VAL A 109 0.34 21.03 -4.07
N GLU A 110 0.21 22.35 -4.21
CA GLU A 110 -1.10 22.99 -4.35
C GLU A 110 -1.85 22.51 -5.60
N GLN A 111 -1.14 22.22 -6.69
CA GLN A 111 -1.73 21.70 -7.93
C GLN A 111 -2.20 20.25 -7.79
N ASN A 112 -1.55 19.45 -6.94
CA ASN A 112 -1.92 18.06 -6.72
C ASN A 112 -1.72 17.64 -5.25
N ARG A 113 -2.66 18.07 -4.40
CA ARG A 113 -2.62 17.80 -2.95
C ARG A 113 -2.73 16.32 -2.60
N SER A 114 -3.38 15.50 -3.42
CA SER A 114 -3.51 14.06 -3.13
C SER A 114 -2.19 13.31 -3.24
N ALA A 115 -1.20 13.86 -3.97
CA ALA A 115 0.12 13.26 -4.16
C ALA A 115 1.23 13.95 -3.35
N GLU A 116 0.90 14.79 -2.36
CA GLU A 116 1.85 15.63 -1.60
C GLU A 116 3.10 14.87 -1.13
N GLN A 117 2.92 13.70 -0.52
CA GLN A 117 4.02 12.90 0.01
C GLN A 117 4.99 12.44 -1.10
N PHE A 118 4.46 12.04 -2.25
CA PHE A 118 5.26 11.60 -3.40
C PHE A 118 5.95 12.78 -4.09
N ILE A 119 5.23 13.91 -4.22
CA ILE A 119 5.79 15.15 -4.77
C ILE A 119 6.97 15.61 -3.92
N ALA A 120 6.83 15.68 -2.60
CA ALA A 120 7.90 16.08 -1.69
C ALA A 120 9.11 15.14 -1.77
N ALA A 121 8.87 13.83 -1.85
CA ALA A 121 9.93 12.83 -2.01
C ALA A 121 10.70 13.01 -3.32
N LEU A 122 10.00 13.12 -4.45
CA LEU A 122 10.58 13.31 -5.78
C LEU A 122 11.35 14.65 -5.87
N PHE A 123 10.74 15.72 -5.36
CA PHE A 123 11.35 17.06 -5.36
C PHE A 123 12.69 17.06 -4.62
N SER A 124 12.76 16.39 -3.46
CA SER A 124 13.97 16.25 -2.66
C SER A 124 14.97 15.25 -3.24
N MET A 125 14.48 14.20 -3.92
CA MET A 125 15.32 13.22 -4.60
C MET A 125 16.05 13.87 -5.78
N PHE A 126 15.37 14.69 -6.57
CA PHE A 126 16.00 15.37 -7.70
C PHE A 126 17.17 16.25 -7.28
N ASP A 127 17.06 16.99 -6.17
CA ASP A 127 18.19 17.78 -5.63
C ASP A 127 19.39 16.90 -5.24
N LYS A 128 19.14 15.66 -4.81
CA LYS A 128 20.21 14.75 -4.36
C LYS A 128 20.92 14.06 -5.50
N TYR A 129 20.21 13.71 -6.58
CA TYR A 129 20.72 12.80 -7.59
C TYR A 129 21.02 13.45 -8.94
N ILE A 130 20.43 14.60 -9.25
CA ILE A 130 20.69 15.28 -10.54
C ILE A 130 22.04 16.02 -10.52
N ASP A 131 22.50 16.48 -9.36
CA ASP A 131 23.78 17.19 -9.21
C ASP A 131 24.98 16.27 -8.89
N ILE A 132 24.80 14.94 -8.89
CA ILE A 132 25.90 14.01 -8.70
C ILE A 132 26.75 14.00 -9.98
N PRO A 133 28.04 14.38 -9.92
CA PRO A 133 28.90 14.32 -11.09
C PRO A 133 29.02 12.87 -11.56
N ASP A 134 28.88 12.65 -12.88
CA ASP A 134 29.11 11.37 -13.56
C ASP A 134 30.54 10.87 -13.30
N ASN A 135 30.77 10.23 -12.15
CA ASN A 135 32.05 9.60 -11.84
C ASN A 135 32.01 8.07 -11.97
N ASP A 136 30.86 7.51 -12.37
CA ASP A 136 30.72 6.10 -12.71
C ASP A 136 30.50 5.93 -14.22
N SER A 137 31.61 5.82 -14.93
CA SER A 137 31.71 5.42 -16.34
C SER A 137 31.25 3.97 -16.63
N ASN A 138 30.41 3.39 -15.76
CA ASN A 138 29.86 2.04 -15.90
C ASN A 138 28.33 1.96 -15.93
N ASN A 139 27.60 3.08 -15.89
CA ASN A 139 26.15 3.02 -16.11
C ASN A 139 25.78 3.36 -17.55
N ILE A 140 25.28 2.34 -18.24
CA ILE A 140 24.69 2.42 -19.57
C ILE A 140 23.56 3.46 -19.54
N ARG A 141 23.74 4.51 -20.35
CA ARG A 141 22.71 5.53 -20.61
C ARG A 141 21.49 4.85 -21.25
N PRO A 142 20.26 5.03 -20.73
CA PRO A 142 19.07 4.62 -21.47
C PRO A 142 18.93 5.49 -22.72
N SER A 143 18.75 4.80 -23.85
CA SER A 143 18.48 5.36 -25.19
C SER A 143 17.16 6.13 -25.25
#